data_AF-A0A0P9VZG3-F1
#
_entry.id   AF-A0A0P9VZG3-F1
#
_cell.length_a   1.000
_cell.length_b   1.000
_cell.length_c   1.000
_cell.angle_alpha   90.00
_cell.angle_beta   90.00
_cell.angle_gamma   90.00
#
_symmetry.space_group_name_H-M   'P 1'
#
loop_
_entity.id
_entity.type
_entity.pdbx_description
1 polymer ?
#
loop_
_entity_poly.entity_id
_entity_poly.type
_entity_poly.pdbx_seq_one_letter_code
_entity_poly.pdbx_strand_id
1 'polypeptide(L)'
;MTEDERYEAGMQVRRAVLGDAHVDNSLSKLTPFNEEFQEMITRHAWGDIWTRPGLPRHTRSLITIAMLIGMNREGELRLHLKAAKNNGVTREEIKEVLMQSAIYCGIPAANATFHLAETVWDEMGVESLKED
;
A
#
# COMPACT_ATOMS: atom_id res chain seq x y z
N MET A 1 19.82 13.84 -6.26
CA MET A 1 19.52 13.63 -4.84
C MET A 1 20.64 12.83 -4.24
N THR A 2 21.23 13.30 -3.15
CA THR A 2 22.13 12.52 -2.29
C THR A 2 21.36 11.39 -1.60
N GLU A 3 22.06 10.49 -0.88
CA GLU A 3 21.39 9.43 -0.13
C GLU A 3 20.48 9.99 0.97
N ASP A 4 20.94 11.01 1.69
CA ASP A 4 20.15 11.70 2.72
C ASP A 4 18.92 12.39 2.12
N GLU A 5 19.08 13.09 0.99
CA GLU A 5 17.94 13.73 0.30
C GLU A 5 16.90 12.69 -0.15
N ARG A 6 17.34 11.51 -0.62
CA ARG A 6 16.44 10.40 -0.97
C ARG A 6 15.74 9.84 0.25
N TYR A 7 16.44 9.67 1.36
CA TYR A 7 15.86 9.18 2.60
C TYR A 7 14.78 10.14 3.10
N GLU A 8 15.06 11.44 3.17
CA GLU A 8 14.11 12.45 3.62
C GLU A 8 12.88 12.53 2.73
N ALA A 9 13.07 12.59 1.40
CA ALA A 9 11.95 12.55 0.48
C ALA A 9 11.14 11.26 0.60
N GLY A 10 11.83 10.12 0.76
CA GLY A 10 11.21 8.83 0.98
C GLY A 10 10.39 8.78 2.26
N MET A 11 10.90 9.34 3.35
CA MET A 11 10.18 9.41 4.63
C MET A 11 8.90 10.25 4.51
N GLN A 12 8.97 11.40 3.83
CA GLN A 12 7.80 12.24 3.57
C GLN A 12 6.73 11.48 2.77
N VAL A 13 7.12 10.78 1.70
CA VAL A 13 6.18 10.00 0.89
C VAL A 13 5.64 8.80 1.66
N ARG A 14 6.50 8.05 2.37
CA ARG A 14 6.12 6.89 3.18
C ARG A 14 5.06 7.27 4.21
N ARG A 15 5.23 8.41 4.90
CA ARG A 15 4.25 8.96 5.85
C ARG A 15 2.96 9.37 5.17
N ALA A 16 3.04 10.08 4.05
CA ALA A 16 1.85 10.48 3.31
C ALA A 16 1.02 9.28 2.80
N VAL A 17 1.68 8.18 2.44
CA VAL A 17 1.01 6.96 1.96
C VAL A 17 0.53 6.08 3.12
N LEU A 18 1.42 5.66 4.00
CA LEU A 18 1.12 4.66 5.04
C LEU A 18 0.53 5.27 6.33
N GLY A 19 0.63 6.60 6.50
CA GLY A 19 0.21 7.33 7.69
C GLY A 19 1.28 7.36 8.79
N ASP A 20 1.32 8.47 9.53
CA ASP A 20 2.33 8.70 10.57
C ASP A 20 2.36 7.60 11.64
N ALA A 21 1.20 7.20 12.16
CA ALA A 21 1.13 6.19 13.22
C ALA A 21 1.73 4.84 12.79
N HIS A 22 1.54 4.45 11.52
CA HIS A 22 2.15 3.22 11.00
C HIS A 22 3.67 3.36 10.90
N VAL A 23 4.15 4.49 10.36
CA VAL A 23 5.58 4.76 10.19
C VAL A 23 6.27 4.84 11.55
N ASP A 24 5.71 5.56 12.52
CA ASP A 24 6.26 5.68 13.86
C ASP A 24 6.36 4.33 14.57
N ASN A 25 5.32 3.48 14.45
CA ASN A 25 5.36 2.11 14.97
C ASN A 25 6.36 1.21 14.23
N SER A 26 6.62 1.45 12.95
CA SER A 26 7.68 0.74 12.21
C SER A 26 9.06 1.18 12.68
N LEU A 27 9.26 2.47 12.92
CA LEU A 27 10.54 3.04 13.38
C LEU A 27 10.86 2.65 14.83
N SER A 28 9.85 2.56 15.70
CA SER A 28 10.04 2.12 17.09
C SER A 28 10.42 0.64 17.24
N LYS A 29 10.23 -0.16 16.17
CA LYS A 29 10.57 -1.58 16.10
C LYS A 29 11.86 -1.86 15.34
N LEU A 30 12.64 -0.82 15.05
CA LEU A 30 13.96 -0.99 14.46
C LEU A 30 14.89 -1.72 15.44
N THR A 31 15.73 -2.55 14.86
CA THR A 31 16.76 -3.35 15.52
C THR A 31 17.99 -3.36 14.61
N PRO A 32 19.18 -3.66 15.15
CA PRO A 32 20.38 -3.81 14.32
C PRO A 32 20.22 -4.84 13.19
N PHE A 33 19.29 -5.79 13.32
CA PHE A 33 19.03 -6.80 12.28
C PHE A 33 18.22 -6.26 11.09
N ASN A 34 17.35 -5.27 11.28
CA ASN A 34 16.40 -4.83 10.25
C ASN A 34 16.56 -3.35 9.85
N GLU A 35 17.41 -2.58 10.51
CA GLU A 35 17.57 -1.14 10.27
C GLU A 35 18.02 -0.84 8.84
N GLU A 36 19.08 -1.49 8.35
CA GLU A 36 19.60 -1.27 7.00
C GLU A 36 18.55 -1.60 5.93
N PHE A 37 17.73 -2.63 6.16
CA PHE A 37 16.65 -3.00 5.26
C PHE A 37 15.53 -1.96 5.23
N GLN A 38 15.15 -1.41 6.39
CA GLN A 38 14.14 -0.36 6.47
C GLN A 38 14.63 0.97 5.87
N GLU A 39 15.91 1.29 6.03
CA GLU A 39 16.53 2.43 5.37
C GLU A 39 16.58 2.26 3.85
N MET A 40 16.98 1.08 3.38
CA MET A 40 16.99 0.73 1.96
C MET A 40 15.59 0.87 1.34
N ILE A 41 14.54 0.36 2.01
CA ILE A 41 13.15 0.52 1.56
C ILE A 41 12.76 2.00 1.53
N THR A 42 13.11 2.76 2.56
CA THR A 42 12.79 4.19 2.66
C THR A 42 13.41 4.96 1.50
N ARG A 43 14.70 4.74 1.20
CA ARG A 43 15.39 5.39 0.09
C ARG A 43 14.85 4.95 -1.27
N HIS A 44 14.75 3.65 -1.53
CA HIS A 44 14.51 3.17 -2.89
C HIS A 44 13.04 3.02 -3.24
N ALA A 45 12.22 2.42 -2.38
CA ALA A 45 10.80 2.32 -2.67
C ALA A 45 10.19 3.72 -2.61
N TRP A 46 10.32 4.39 -1.46
CA TRP A 46 9.62 5.64 -1.23
C TRP A 46 10.33 6.85 -1.84
N GLY A 47 11.65 6.93 -1.67
CA GLY A 47 12.46 8.08 -2.09
C GLY A 47 12.85 8.11 -3.57
N ASP A 48 12.98 6.95 -4.24
CA ASP A 48 13.29 6.88 -5.66
C ASP A 48 12.06 6.57 -6.52
N ILE A 49 11.25 5.55 -6.20
CA ILE A 49 10.17 5.12 -7.11
C ILE A 49 8.87 5.90 -6.89
N TRP A 50 8.44 6.09 -5.65
CA TRP A 50 7.17 6.76 -5.36
C TRP A 50 7.24 8.29 -5.48
N THR A 51 8.43 8.88 -5.48
CA THR A 51 8.66 10.32 -5.77
C THR A 51 8.70 10.64 -7.26
N ARG A 52 8.89 9.64 -8.14
CA ARG A 52 9.07 9.90 -9.58
C ARG A 52 7.86 10.55 -10.22
N PRO A 53 8.07 11.52 -11.13
CA PRO A 53 7.01 12.02 -11.97
C PRO A 53 6.53 10.94 -12.95
N GLY A 54 5.33 11.11 -13.49
CA GLY A 54 4.76 10.26 -14.53
C GLY A 54 3.50 9.51 -14.10
N LEU A 55 3.50 8.91 -12.90
CA LEU A 55 2.30 8.29 -12.33
C LEU A 55 1.95 8.95 -10.99
N PRO A 56 0.69 9.41 -10.80
CA PRO A 56 0.24 9.92 -9.51
C PRO A 56 0.19 8.79 -8.49
N ARG A 57 0.27 9.14 -7.20
CA ARG A 57 0.27 8.16 -6.10
C ARG A 57 -0.99 7.29 -6.08
N HIS A 58 -2.13 7.85 -6.47
CA HIS A 58 -3.38 7.13 -6.72
C HIS A 58 -3.18 5.91 -7.62
N THR A 59 -2.69 6.14 -8.85
CA THR A 59 -2.45 5.06 -9.83
C THR A 59 -1.38 4.08 -9.34
N ARG A 60 -0.32 4.56 -8.67
CA ARG A 60 0.70 3.68 -8.08
C ARG A 60 0.11 2.74 -7.04
N SER A 61 -0.78 3.23 -6.18
CA SER A 61 -1.50 2.41 -5.20
C SER A 61 -2.30 1.30 -5.87
N LEU A 62 -3.07 1.60 -6.92
CA LEU A 62 -3.85 0.60 -7.65
C LEU A 62 -2.96 -0.49 -8.27
N ILE A 63 -1.86 -0.09 -8.90
CA ILE A 63 -0.90 -1.03 -9.51
C ILE A 63 -0.22 -1.88 -8.43
N THR A 64 0.21 -1.29 -7.32
CA THR A 64 0.81 -2.02 -6.20
C THR A 64 -0.16 -3.06 -5.63
N ILE A 65 -1.43 -2.70 -5.43
CA ILE A 65 -2.47 -3.64 -4.98
C ILE A 65 -2.60 -4.80 -5.99
N ALA A 66 -2.77 -4.51 -7.29
CA ALA A 66 -2.89 -5.53 -8.33
C ALA A 66 -1.69 -6.50 -8.35
N MET A 67 -0.47 -5.97 -8.22
CA MET A 67 0.75 -6.77 -8.15
C MET A 67 0.79 -7.66 -6.89
N LEU A 68 0.39 -7.14 -5.73
CA LEU A 68 0.39 -7.88 -4.47
C LEU A 68 -0.65 -9.01 -4.44
N ILE A 69 -1.79 -8.82 -5.13
CA ILE A 69 -2.77 -9.88 -5.36
C ILE A 69 -2.14 -11.03 -6.14
N GLY A 70 -1.51 -10.73 -7.29
CA GLY A 70 -0.85 -11.75 -8.11
C GLY A 70 0.30 -12.47 -7.39
N MET A 71 0.98 -11.80 -6.46
CA MET A 71 2.06 -12.38 -5.67
C MET A 71 1.61 -13.15 -4.42
N ASN A 72 0.31 -13.12 -4.06
CA ASN A 72 -0.22 -13.67 -2.81
C ASN A 72 0.60 -13.20 -1.58
N ARG A 73 0.76 -11.88 -1.43
CA ARG A 73 1.46 -11.26 -0.29
C ARG A 73 0.48 -10.56 0.63
N GLU A 74 -0.26 -11.35 1.41
CA GLU A 74 -1.39 -10.88 2.22
C GLU A 74 -1.05 -9.73 3.18
N GLY A 75 0.08 -9.82 3.90
CA GLY A 75 0.49 -8.78 4.87
C GLY A 75 0.72 -7.41 4.24
N GLU A 76 1.42 -7.38 3.10
CA GLU A 76 1.64 -6.17 2.31
C GLU A 76 0.36 -5.69 1.64
N LEU A 77 -0.47 -6.61 1.16
CA LEU A 77 -1.76 -6.28 0.55
C LEU A 77 -2.69 -5.60 1.56
N ARG A 78 -2.77 -6.13 2.78
CA ARG A 78 -3.51 -5.53 3.90
C ARG A 78 -3.03 -4.10 4.19
N LEU A 79 -1.71 -3.90 4.25
CA LEU A 79 -1.12 -2.58 4.46
C LEU A 79 -1.53 -1.60 3.34
N HIS A 80 -1.39 -2.00 2.09
CA HIS A 80 -1.70 -1.14 0.94
C HIS A 80 -3.20 -0.88 0.77
N LEU A 81 -4.07 -1.81 1.12
CA LEU A 81 -5.53 -1.59 1.17
C LEU A 81 -5.90 -0.52 2.19
N LYS A 82 -5.30 -0.55 3.39
CA LYS A 82 -5.51 0.49 4.42
C LYS A 82 -5.01 1.87 3.98
N ALA A 83 -3.84 1.90 3.34
CA ALA A 83 -3.16 3.11 2.91
C ALA A 83 -3.79 3.76 1.66
N ALA A 84 -4.52 3.00 0.85
CA ALA A 84 -5.06 3.44 -0.44
C ALA A 84 -5.88 4.74 -0.37
N LYS A 85 -6.68 4.90 0.69
CA LYS A 85 -7.49 6.12 0.92
C LYS A 85 -6.65 7.40 1.04
N ASN A 86 -5.42 7.31 1.56
CA ASN A 86 -4.54 8.47 1.73
C ASN A 86 -4.04 8.98 0.37
N ASN A 87 -4.09 8.14 -0.66
CA ASN A 87 -3.81 8.50 -2.05
C ASN A 87 -5.07 8.79 -2.86
N GLY A 88 -6.24 8.90 -2.22
CA GLY A 88 -7.52 9.20 -2.85
C GLY A 88 -8.15 8.05 -3.62
N VAL A 89 -7.66 6.81 -3.44
CA VAL A 89 -8.25 5.63 -4.09
C VAL A 89 -9.56 5.27 -3.40
N THR A 90 -10.63 5.09 -4.19
CA THR A 90 -11.95 4.73 -3.67
C THR A 90 -12.13 3.22 -3.55
N ARG A 91 -13.18 2.81 -2.82
CA ARG A 91 -13.53 1.39 -2.66
C ARG A 91 -14.00 0.78 -3.98
N GLU A 92 -14.68 1.55 -4.80
CA GLU A 92 -15.15 1.17 -6.14
C GLU A 92 -13.94 0.91 -7.05
N GLU A 93 -12.93 1.77 -7.02
CA GLU A 93 -11.70 1.55 -7.79
C GLU A 93 -10.94 0.29 -7.33
N ILE A 94 -10.89 0.04 -6.01
CA ILE A 94 -10.32 -1.21 -5.47
C ILE A 94 -11.12 -2.41 -5.96
N LYS A 95 -12.46 -2.35 -5.92
CA LYS A 95 -13.33 -3.42 -6.44
C LYS A 95 -13.02 -3.72 -7.90
N GLU A 96 -12.87 -2.71 -8.76
CA GLU A 96 -12.52 -2.91 -10.17
C GLU A 96 -11.15 -3.57 -10.35
N VAL A 97 -10.15 -3.23 -9.52
CA VAL A 97 -8.85 -3.93 -9.53
C VAL A 97 -9.00 -5.40 -9.15
N LEU A 98 -9.78 -5.72 -8.11
CA LEU A 98 -10.01 -7.10 -7.68
C LEU A 98 -10.75 -7.91 -8.75
N MET A 99 -11.75 -7.32 -9.41
CA MET A 99 -12.47 -7.92 -10.54
C MET A 99 -11.53 -8.23 -11.70
N GLN A 100 -10.68 -7.27 -12.08
CA GLN A 100 -9.66 -7.46 -13.13
C GLN A 100 -8.66 -8.56 -12.74
N SER A 101 -8.21 -8.58 -11.48
CA SER A 101 -7.29 -9.59 -10.97
C SER A 101 -7.87 -11.01 -11.01
N ALA A 102 -9.20 -11.19 -10.94
CA ALA A 102 -9.80 -12.52 -11.08
C ALA A 102 -9.49 -13.17 -12.45
N ILE A 103 -9.35 -12.35 -13.50
CA ILE A 103 -9.09 -12.81 -14.86
C ILE A 103 -7.61 -13.14 -15.08
N TYR A 104 -6.70 -12.32 -14.53
CA TYR A 104 -5.26 -12.45 -14.81
C TYR A 104 -4.47 -13.17 -13.71
N CYS A 105 -4.96 -13.15 -12.46
CA CYS A 105 -4.36 -13.81 -11.31
C CYS A 105 -5.16 -15.03 -10.84
N GLY A 106 -6.34 -15.25 -11.42
CA GLY A 106 -7.25 -16.35 -11.09
C GLY A 106 -8.28 -15.99 -10.01
N ILE A 107 -9.48 -16.57 -10.15
CA ILE A 107 -10.60 -16.36 -9.22
C ILE A 107 -10.22 -16.61 -7.75
N PRO A 108 -9.43 -17.65 -7.38
CA PRO A 108 -9.07 -17.86 -5.98
C PRO A 108 -8.29 -16.71 -5.34
N ALA A 109 -7.36 -16.08 -6.08
CA ALA A 109 -6.57 -14.94 -5.57
C ALA A 109 -7.46 -13.70 -5.36
N ALA A 110 -8.37 -13.44 -6.30
CA ALA A 110 -9.34 -12.37 -6.17
C ALA A 110 -10.31 -12.62 -5.00
N ASN A 111 -10.81 -13.85 -4.85
CA ASN A 111 -11.74 -14.21 -3.76
C ASN A 111 -11.12 -14.01 -2.38
N ALA A 112 -9.87 -14.48 -2.19
CA ALA A 112 -9.12 -14.23 -0.95
C ALA A 112 -8.95 -12.73 -0.69
N THR A 113 -8.71 -11.93 -1.74
CA THR A 113 -8.54 -10.49 -1.63
C THR A 113 -9.84 -9.75 -1.30
N PHE A 114 -10.99 -10.18 -1.84
CA PHE A 114 -12.29 -9.62 -1.46
C PHE A 114 -12.54 -9.75 0.05
N HIS A 115 -12.37 -10.96 0.60
CA HIS A 115 -12.51 -11.19 2.03
C HIS A 115 -11.52 -10.37 2.88
N LEU A 116 -10.28 -10.24 2.40
CA LEU A 116 -9.28 -9.40 3.08
C LEU A 116 -9.68 -7.92 3.07
N ALA A 117 -10.19 -7.41 1.96
CA ALA A 117 -10.63 -6.02 1.83
C ALA A 117 -11.80 -5.70 2.75
N GLU A 118 -12.81 -6.59 2.83
CA GLU A 118 -13.91 -6.50 3.78
C GLU A 118 -13.40 -6.42 5.22
N THR A 119 -12.53 -7.36 5.62
CA THR A 119 -11.92 -7.37 6.96
C THR A 119 -11.18 -6.06 7.26
N VAL A 120 -10.43 -5.54 6.28
CA VAL A 120 -9.68 -4.29 6.42
C VAL A 120 -10.63 -3.10 6.62
N TRP A 121 -11.71 -3.02 5.87
CA TRP A 121 -12.66 -1.91 5.97
C TRP A 121 -13.48 -1.94 7.26
N ASP A 122 -13.85 -3.13 7.72
CA ASP A 122 -14.50 -3.33 9.02
C ASP A 122 -13.58 -2.88 10.17
N GLU A 123 -12.30 -3.28 10.15
CA GLU A 123 -11.28 -2.82 11.11
C GLU A 123 -11.12 -1.28 11.11
N MET A 124 -11.35 -0.64 9.96
CA MET A 124 -11.26 0.81 9.81
C MET A 124 -12.56 1.54 10.16
N GLY A 125 -13.64 0.82 10.49
CA GLY A 125 -14.95 1.40 10.79
C GLY A 125 -15.61 2.12 9.60
N VAL A 126 -15.21 1.76 8.37
CA VAL A 126 -15.82 2.28 7.13
C VAL A 126 -16.63 1.14 6.51
N GLU A 127 -17.89 1.07 6.91
CA GLU A 127 -18.80 -0.04 6.61
C GLU A 127 -18.87 -0.37 5.12
N SER A 128 -18.92 -1.66 4.79
CA SER A 128 -18.99 -2.15 3.41
C SER A 128 -20.31 -1.78 2.71
N LEU A 129 -21.34 -1.40 3.47
CA LEU A 129 -22.71 -1.14 3.05
C LEU A 129 -23.06 0.35 3.17
N LYS A 130 -22.98 1.07 2.06
CA LYS A 130 -23.91 2.17 1.79
C LYS A 130 -24.33 2.07 0.33
N GLU A 131 -25.39 1.30 0.10
CA GLU A 131 -26.30 1.59 -1.00
C GLU A 131 -27.26 2.66 -0.46
N ASP A 132 -27.30 3.81 -1.14
CA ASP A 132 -28.51 4.63 -1.16
C ASP A 132 -29.51 3.99 -2.15
#